data_AF-A0AAF5DCV1-F1
#
_entry.id   AF-A0AAF5DCV1-F1
#
_cell.length_a   1.000
_cell.length_b   1.000
_cell.length_c   1.000
_cell.angle_alpha   90.00
_cell.angle_beta   90.00
_cell.angle_gamma   90.00
#
_symmetry.space_group_name_H-M   'P 1'
#
loop_
_entity.id
_entity.type
_entity.pdbx_description
1 polymer ?
#
loop_
_entity_poly.entity_id
_entity_poly.type
_entity_poly.pdbx_seq_one_letter_code
_entity_poly.pdbx_strand_id
1 'polypeptide(L)'
;GRLLKVELGQVLPIMAVGQMKIKIPIGILKEAQSSQVKVSLSQVKNEGRGGRRGRRKERRRGEERRKGEARRRIEEEEEERKEFKRVSINIFYFFFRIMAAVPAVKVLHPINTEKKDKKLKTFQDYFPNGTKAYSCLHCRAHLAKHSELISKSFQGSQGKAYLFNSVVNIGCGPSEERVLLTGLHAVADIFCECCKTTLGWKYEHAFEASQKYKEGKFIIEVIHMVKDNGWEEGERDF
;
A
#
# COMPACT_ATOMS: atom_id res chain seq x y z
N GLY A 1 33.79 9.42 -40.99
CA GLY A 1 34.66 9.77 -39.84
C GLY A 1 34.17 11.07 -39.25
N ARG A 2 34.26 11.37 -37.95
CA ARG A 2 34.88 10.72 -36.79
C ARG A 2 34.00 11.08 -35.57
N LEU A 3 33.49 10.07 -34.87
CA LEU A 3 33.76 9.73 -33.46
C LEU A 3 33.35 10.77 -32.39
N LEU A 4 32.26 10.44 -31.67
CA LEU A 4 31.95 10.91 -30.32
C LEU A 4 33.02 10.41 -29.33
N LYS A 5 33.34 11.25 -28.33
CA LYS A 5 34.01 10.86 -27.09
C LYS A 5 33.03 11.12 -25.94
N VAL A 6 32.66 10.08 -25.20
CA VAL A 6 31.97 10.17 -23.90
C VAL A 6 32.77 9.31 -22.93
N GLU A 7 33.29 9.91 -21.86
CA GLU A 7 34.03 9.22 -20.81
C GLU A 7 33.11 8.83 -19.65
N LEU A 8 33.26 7.58 -19.18
CA LEU A 8 32.48 6.91 -18.14
C LEU A 8 33.20 6.96 -16.79
N GLY A 9 32.47 7.33 -15.72
CA GLY A 9 32.96 7.31 -14.33
C GLY A 9 31.94 6.70 -13.34
N GLN A 10 32.27 5.52 -12.82
CA GLN A 10 31.49 4.64 -11.95
C GLN A 10 31.35 5.12 -10.49
N VAL A 11 30.27 4.71 -9.78
CA VAL A 11 30.09 4.49 -8.32
C VAL A 11 28.66 3.90 -8.11
N LEU A 12 28.53 2.69 -7.54
CA LEU A 12 27.28 2.00 -7.11
C LEU A 12 26.84 2.42 -5.69
N PRO A 13 25.55 2.27 -5.33
CA PRO A 13 25.18 1.21 -4.36
C PRO A 13 23.86 0.49 -4.73
N ILE A 14 23.85 -0.86 -4.79
CA ILE A 14 23.29 -1.79 -3.78
C ILE A 14 21.76 -1.69 -3.57
N MET A 15 21.06 -2.62 -4.25
CA MET A 15 19.81 -3.33 -3.88
C MET A 15 18.50 -2.56 -3.62
N ALA A 16 17.52 -2.72 -4.53
CA ALA A 16 16.27 -3.45 -4.25
C ALA A 16 15.23 -3.43 -5.37
N VAL A 17 14.47 -4.53 -5.48
CA VAL A 17 13.47 -4.78 -6.51
C VAL A 17 12.12 -4.94 -5.80
N GLY A 18 11.07 -4.21 -6.23
CA GLY A 18 9.88 -3.95 -5.41
C GLY A 18 8.86 -3.04 -6.10
N GLN A 19 8.05 -3.69 -6.93
CA GLN A 19 6.80 -3.27 -7.57
C GLN A 19 6.94 -2.61 -8.95
N MET A 20 6.24 -3.24 -9.89
CA MET A 20 5.83 -2.83 -11.23
C MET A 20 4.36 -2.45 -11.12
N LYS A 21 3.81 -1.64 -12.04
CA LYS A 21 2.35 -1.56 -12.15
C LYS A 21 1.88 -1.71 -13.58
N ILE A 22 0.85 -2.54 -13.71
CA ILE A 22 0.28 -3.02 -14.95
C ILE A 22 -0.78 -2.04 -15.47
N LYS A 23 -0.65 -1.62 -16.73
CA LYS A 23 -1.70 -0.93 -17.49
C LYS A 23 -2.77 -1.97 -17.88
N ILE A 24 -3.90 -1.97 -17.19
CA ILE A 24 -5.05 -2.83 -17.55
C ILE A 24 -5.81 -2.14 -18.70
N PRO A 25 -6.06 -2.82 -19.84
CA PRO A 25 -6.90 -2.28 -20.90
C PRO A 25 -8.31 -1.96 -20.39
N ILE A 26 -8.85 -0.79 -20.77
CA ILE A 26 -10.17 -0.27 -20.37
C ILE A 26 -11.34 -1.26 -20.67
N GLY A 27 -11.12 -2.23 -21.55
CA GLY A 27 -12.07 -3.32 -21.82
C GLY A 27 -12.37 -4.24 -20.63
N ILE A 28 -11.44 -4.39 -19.67
CA ILE A 28 -11.61 -5.28 -18.49
C ILE A 28 -12.38 -4.57 -17.35
N LEU A 29 -12.40 -3.24 -17.32
CA LEU A 29 -13.08 -2.44 -16.29
C LEU A 29 -14.60 -2.35 -16.46
N LYS A 30 -15.13 -2.57 -17.68
CA LYS A 30 -16.58 -2.51 -17.95
C LYS A 30 -17.34 -3.78 -17.56
N GLU A 31 -16.66 -4.91 -17.39
CA GLU A 31 -17.27 -6.15 -16.89
C GLU A 31 -17.33 -6.17 -15.35
N ALA A 32 -16.40 -5.47 -14.66
CA ALA A 32 -16.37 -5.38 -13.19
C ALA A 32 -17.48 -4.49 -12.60
N GLN A 33 -17.97 -3.48 -13.33
CA GLN A 33 -19.07 -2.61 -12.85
C GLN A 33 -20.47 -3.13 -13.23
N SER A 34 -20.58 -4.06 -14.17
CA SER A 34 -21.85 -4.64 -14.63
C SER A 34 -22.41 -5.71 -13.66
N SER A 35 -21.54 -6.32 -12.86
CA SER A 35 -21.91 -7.39 -11.92
C SER A 35 -22.50 -6.89 -10.60
N GLN A 36 -22.22 -5.65 -10.18
CA GLN A 36 -22.75 -5.09 -8.92
C GLN A 36 -24.17 -4.50 -9.05
N VAL A 37 -24.66 -4.25 -10.27
CA VAL A 37 -25.96 -3.58 -10.50
C VAL A 37 -27.11 -4.58 -10.72
N LYS A 38 -26.83 -5.86 -11.02
CA LYS A 38 -27.87 -6.86 -11.33
C LYS A 38 -28.50 -7.56 -10.12
N VAL A 39 -28.04 -7.31 -8.90
CA VAL A 39 -28.48 -8.05 -7.69
C VAL A 39 -29.64 -7.36 -6.95
N SER A 40 -30.06 -6.14 -7.35
CA SER A 40 -31.07 -5.36 -6.60
C SER A 40 -32.49 -5.35 -7.19
N LEU A 41 -32.80 -6.19 -8.19
CA LEU A 41 -34.06 -6.11 -8.94
C LEU A 41 -34.69 -7.48 -9.26
N SER A 42 -34.90 -8.35 -8.27
CA SER A 42 -35.77 -9.53 -8.43
C SER A 42 -36.12 -10.24 -7.12
N GLN A 43 -36.97 -9.68 -6.26
CA GLN A 43 -37.72 -10.47 -5.26
C GLN A 43 -38.84 -9.67 -4.58
N VAL A 44 -39.86 -9.32 -5.36
CA VAL A 44 -41.17 -8.95 -4.81
C VAL A 44 -42.19 -9.82 -5.53
N LYS A 45 -42.68 -10.89 -4.86
CA LYS A 45 -44.07 -11.39 -4.95
C LYS A 45 -44.29 -12.70 -4.19
N ASN A 46 -45.44 -12.72 -3.52
CA ASN A 46 -46.20 -13.82 -2.93
C ASN A 46 -45.77 -14.41 -1.58
N GLU A 47 -46.14 -13.70 -0.51
CA GLU A 47 -46.43 -14.31 0.80
C GLU A 47 -47.81 -15.01 0.75
N GLY A 48 -47.81 -16.33 0.62
CA GLY A 48 -48.98 -17.18 0.77
C GLY A 48 -49.14 -17.67 2.22
N ARG A 49 -50.33 -17.51 2.79
CA ARG A 49 -50.73 -17.90 4.15
C ARG A 49 -50.43 -19.38 4.44
N GLY A 50 -49.47 -19.67 5.34
CA GLY A 50 -49.17 -21.03 5.82
C GLY A 50 -49.01 -21.09 7.35
N GLY A 51 -49.69 -22.04 8.01
CA GLY A 51 -49.96 -22.08 9.45
C GLY A 51 -48.76 -22.17 10.41
N ARG A 52 -49.02 -21.97 11.71
CA ARG A 52 -48.05 -21.81 12.82
C ARG A 52 -46.93 -22.88 12.91
N ARG A 53 -47.12 -24.09 12.39
CA ARG A 53 -46.06 -25.15 12.32
C ARG A 53 -45.04 -24.93 11.19
N GLY A 54 -45.38 -24.18 10.13
CA GLY A 54 -44.49 -23.89 9.00
C GLY A 54 -43.42 -22.83 9.28
N ARG A 55 -43.73 -21.82 10.12
CA ARG A 55 -42.82 -20.69 10.41
C ARG A 55 -41.48 -21.09 11.02
N ARG A 56 -41.42 -22.17 11.81
CA ARG A 56 -40.16 -22.62 12.45
C ARG A 56 -39.21 -23.28 11.44
N LYS A 57 -39.76 -24.02 10.48
CA LYS A 57 -39.00 -24.66 9.39
C LYS A 57 -38.52 -23.62 8.38
N GLU A 58 -39.33 -22.61 8.10
CA GLU A 58 -38.98 -21.51 7.19
C GLU A 58 -37.93 -20.56 7.79
N ARG A 59 -38.01 -20.23 9.08
CA ARG A 59 -36.94 -19.49 9.78
C ARG A 59 -35.60 -20.21 9.74
N ARG A 60 -35.58 -21.54 9.98
CA ARG A 60 -34.35 -22.34 9.88
C ARG A 60 -33.77 -22.31 8.46
N ARG A 61 -34.61 -22.46 7.44
CA ARG A 61 -34.19 -22.36 6.03
C ARG A 61 -33.65 -20.96 5.67
N GLY A 62 -34.26 -19.90 6.19
CA GLY A 62 -33.79 -18.52 5.98
C GLY A 62 -32.45 -18.24 6.65
N GLU A 63 -32.24 -18.78 7.86
CA GLU A 63 -30.97 -18.66 8.58
C GLU A 63 -29.85 -19.47 7.91
N GLU A 64 -30.15 -20.69 7.45
CA GLU A 64 -29.22 -21.51 6.65
C GLU A 64 -28.83 -20.82 5.34
N ARG A 65 -29.77 -20.19 4.63
CA ARG A 65 -29.49 -19.39 3.42
C ARG A 65 -28.56 -18.22 3.72
N ARG A 66 -28.82 -17.44 4.77
CA ARG A 66 -27.96 -16.32 5.18
C ARG A 66 -26.55 -16.78 5.56
N LYS A 67 -26.42 -17.91 6.28
CA LYS A 67 -25.12 -18.51 6.60
C LYS A 67 -24.38 -18.98 5.36
N GLY A 68 -25.10 -19.53 4.37
CA GLY A 68 -24.53 -19.92 3.07
C GLY A 68 -24.03 -18.73 2.26
N GLU A 69 -24.79 -17.64 2.18
CA GLU A 69 -24.38 -16.40 1.51
C GLU A 69 -23.19 -15.74 2.19
N ALA A 70 -23.16 -15.69 3.53
CA ALA A 70 -22.03 -15.14 4.27
C ALA A 70 -20.74 -15.95 4.05
N ARG A 71 -20.83 -17.29 3.99
CA ARG A 71 -19.67 -18.15 3.67
C ARG A 71 -19.14 -17.90 2.26
N ARG A 72 -20.03 -17.79 1.26
CA ARG A 72 -19.62 -17.48 -0.12
C ARG A 72 -18.92 -16.14 -0.24
N ARG A 73 -19.40 -15.09 0.45
CA ARG A 73 -18.73 -13.78 0.46
C ARG A 73 -17.32 -13.86 1.07
N ILE A 74 -17.15 -14.61 2.16
CA ILE A 74 -15.83 -14.81 2.76
C ILE A 74 -14.91 -15.59 1.81
N GLU A 75 -15.42 -16.63 1.15
CA GLU A 75 -14.68 -17.41 0.15
C GLU A 75 -14.29 -16.56 -1.07
N GLU A 76 -15.20 -15.74 -1.59
CA GLU A 76 -14.93 -14.77 -2.68
C GLU A 76 -13.87 -13.73 -2.27
N GLU A 77 -13.99 -13.13 -1.08
CA GLU A 77 -12.98 -12.18 -0.55
C GLU A 77 -11.61 -12.86 -0.33
N GLU A 78 -11.59 -14.12 0.09
CA GLU A 78 -10.37 -14.89 0.27
C GLU A 78 -9.73 -15.26 -1.09
N GLU A 79 -10.55 -15.57 -2.10
CA GLU A 79 -10.11 -15.85 -3.46
C GLU A 79 -9.56 -14.60 -4.15
N GLU A 80 -10.25 -13.45 -4.03
CA GLU A 80 -9.73 -12.14 -4.48
C GLU A 80 -8.41 -11.79 -3.80
N ARG A 81 -8.28 -12.06 -2.50
CA ARG A 81 -7.01 -11.88 -1.76
C ARG A 81 -5.91 -12.81 -2.27
N LYS A 82 -6.22 -14.06 -2.60
CA LYS A 82 -5.28 -15.03 -3.18
C LYS A 82 -4.86 -14.62 -4.59
N GLU A 83 -5.79 -14.15 -5.41
CA GLU A 83 -5.53 -13.65 -6.76
C GLU A 83 -4.64 -12.41 -6.71
N PHE A 84 -4.95 -11.44 -5.84
CA PHE A 84 -4.13 -10.25 -5.63
C PHE A 84 -2.68 -10.60 -5.23
N LYS A 85 -2.49 -11.59 -4.35
CA LYS A 85 -1.16 -12.11 -3.98
C LYS A 85 -0.45 -12.79 -5.16
N ARG A 86 -1.14 -13.62 -5.94
CA ARG A 86 -0.58 -14.33 -7.11
C ARG A 86 -0.14 -13.34 -8.19
N VAL A 87 -0.99 -12.36 -8.51
CA VAL A 87 -0.70 -11.31 -9.49
C VAL A 87 0.51 -10.50 -9.03
N SER A 88 0.57 -10.13 -7.74
CA SER A 88 1.72 -9.42 -7.17
C SER A 88 3.03 -10.21 -7.29
N ILE A 89 3.00 -11.53 -7.10
CA ILE A 89 4.16 -12.41 -7.26
C ILE A 89 4.63 -12.48 -8.72
N ASN A 90 3.71 -12.68 -9.67
CA ASN A 90 4.08 -12.77 -11.09
C ASN A 90 4.66 -11.44 -11.60
N ILE A 91 4.09 -10.31 -11.16
CA ILE A 91 4.62 -8.97 -11.42
C ILE A 91 6.05 -8.83 -10.90
N PHE A 92 6.32 -9.31 -9.69
CA PHE A 92 7.64 -9.26 -9.09
C PHE A 92 8.67 -10.06 -9.90
N TYR A 93 8.35 -11.30 -10.28
CA TYR A 93 9.25 -12.14 -11.09
C TYR A 93 9.52 -11.55 -12.47
N PHE A 94 8.52 -10.94 -13.10
CA PHE A 94 8.69 -10.28 -14.39
C PHE A 94 9.64 -9.07 -14.28
N PHE A 95 9.48 -8.24 -13.25
CA PHE A 95 10.35 -7.09 -13.00
C PHE A 95 11.79 -7.50 -12.71
N PHE A 96 11.99 -8.59 -11.95
CA PHE A 96 13.32 -9.12 -11.64
C PHE A 96 14.08 -9.54 -12.90
N ARG A 97 13.40 -10.15 -13.89
CA ARG A 97 14.03 -10.50 -15.17
C ARG A 97 14.41 -9.28 -16.01
N ILE A 98 13.61 -8.20 -15.96
CA ILE A 98 13.89 -6.97 -16.70
C ILE A 98 15.07 -6.21 -16.09
N MET A 99 15.09 -6.02 -14.77
CA MET A 99 16.18 -5.29 -14.10
C MET A 99 17.52 -6.01 -14.18
N ALA A 100 17.53 -7.35 -14.25
CA ALA A 100 18.75 -8.12 -14.49
C ALA A 100 19.34 -7.93 -15.91
N ALA A 101 18.57 -7.34 -16.85
CA ALA A 101 18.97 -7.17 -18.25
C ALA A 101 19.39 -5.73 -18.61
N VAL A 102 19.31 -4.75 -17.70
CA VAL A 102 19.60 -3.33 -18.01
C VAL A 102 20.85 -2.83 -17.26
N PRO A 103 21.89 -2.36 -17.97
CA PRO A 103 23.05 -1.72 -17.33
C PRO A 103 22.71 -0.32 -16.76
N ALA A 104 23.27 0.00 -15.59
CA ALA A 104 22.94 1.19 -14.79
C ALA A 104 23.32 2.53 -15.44
N VAL A 105 22.39 3.49 -15.47
CA VAL A 105 22.59 4.89 -15.88
C VAL A 105 22.36 5.82 -14.69
N LYS A 106 23.28 6.76 -14.44
CA LYS A 106 23.21 7.78 -13.37
C LYS A 106 22.65 9.09 -13.93
N VAL A 107 21.73 9.74 -13.21
CA VAL A 107 21.31 11.13 -13.49
C VAL A 107 21.37 11.96 -12.21
N LEU A 108 22.02 13.12 -12.31
CA LEU A 108 22.21 14.14 -11.27
C LEU A 108 21.08 15.20 -11.34
N HIS A 109 20.62 15.69 -10.19
CA HIS A 109 19.75 16.87 -10.06
C HIS A 109 20.55 18.11 -9.61
N PRO A 110 19.98 19.33 -9.73
CA PRO A 110 19.75 20.08 -8.48
C PRO A 110 18.50 21.00 -8.41
N ILE A 111 17.87 20.97 -7.22
CA ILE A 111 17.50 22.07 -6.28
C ILE A 111 16.69 23.29 -6.78
N ASN A 112 15.48 23.45 -6.22
CA ASN A 112 15.09 24.69 -5.53
C ASN A 112 13.89 24.45 -4.58
N THR A 113 14.06 24.77 -3.30
CA THR A 113 13.05 24.58 -2.24
C THR A 113 12.54 25.92 -1.72
N GLU A 114 11.27 26.22 -1.94
CA GLU A 114 10.59 27.32 -1.25
C GLU A 114 10.06 26.84 0.11
N LYS A 115 10.55 27.46 1.18
CA LYS A 115 10.11 27.22 2.56
C LYS A 115 8.75 27.87 2.79
N LYS A 116 7.70 27.07 3.02
CA LYS A 116 6.46 27.54 3.67
C LYS A 116 6.48 27.11 5.13
N ASP A 117 6.58 28.08 6.03
CA ASP A 117 6.46 27.91 7.48
C ASP A 117 5.11 27.26 7.83
N LYS A 118 5.15 26.00 8.29
CA LYS A 118 4.00 25.32 8.86
C LYS A 118 4.11 25.38 10.38
N LYS A 119 3.13 26.04 10.98
CA LYS A 119 2.85 26.19 12.42
C LYS A 119 3.12 24.87 13.19
N LEU A 120 4.06 24.91 14.14
CA LEU A 120 4.39 23.80 15.05
C LEU A 120 3.12 23.31 15.77
N LYS A 121 2.73 22.05 15.55
CA LYS A 121 1.71 21.38 16.38
C LYS A 121 2.37 20.95 17.69
N THR A 122 1.91 21.50 18.80
CA THR A 122 2.43 21.21 20.15
C THR A 122 1.85 19.92 20.77
N PHE A 123 1.02 19.17 20.03
CA PHE A 123 0.45 17.92 20.51
C PHE A 123 0.75 16.80 19.51
N GLN A 124 1.53 15.83 19.97
CA GLN A 124 1.80 14.58 19.25
C GLN A 124 0.57 13.67 19.36
N ASP A 125 0.24 12.98 18.28
CA ASP A 125 -0.87 12.03 18.26
C ASP A 125 -0.38 10.68 18.81
N TYR A 126 -0.94 10.26 19.93
CA TYR A 126 -0.65 8.99 20.57
C TYR A 126 -1.89 8.11 20.55
N PHE A 127 -1.67 6.85 20.21
CA PHE A 127 -2.75 5.87 20.09
C PHE A 127 -3.08 5.28 21.47
N PRO A 128 -4.33 4.87 21.71
CA PRO A 128 -4.71 4.22 22.96
C PRO A 128 -3.84 3.00 23.25
N ASN A 129 -3.53 2.78 24.54
CA ASN A 129 -2.77 1.62 25.01
C ASN A 129 -3.38 0.30 24.48
N GLY A 130 -2.53 -0.63 24.07
CA GLY A 130 -2.94 -1.92 23.50
C GLY A 130 -3.21 -1.92 21.99
N THR A 131 -3.18 -0.75 21.32
CA THR A 131 -3.26 -0.69 19.86
C THR A 131 -1.95 -1.15 19.24
N LYS A 132 -1.96 -2.24 18.46
CA LYS A 132 -0.80 -2.66 17.66
C LYS A 132 -0.34 -1.49 16.79
N ALA A 133 0.82 -0.94 17.10
CA ALA A 133 1.33 0.26 16.47
C ALA A 133 2.79 0.10 16.07
N TYR A 134 3.18 0.97 15.17
CA TYR A 134 4.53 1.18 14.74
C TYR A 134 5.01 2.52 15.28
N SER A 135 6.18 2.54 15.90
CA SER A 135 6.78 3.72 16.49
C SER A 135 8.14 4.00 15.88
N CYS A 136 8.61 5.24 15.96
CA CYS A 136 9.95 5.62 15.56
C CYS A 136 10.98 4.91 16.45
N LEU A 137 11.95 4.25 15.83
CA LEU A 137 13.01 3.53 16.54
C LEU A 137 13.82 4.46 17.47
N HIS A 138 14.02 5.71 17.07
CA HIS A 138 14.94 6.64 17.73
C HIS A 138 14.33 7.38 18.93
N CYS A 139 13.02 7.66 18.91
CA CYS A 139 12.36 8.45 19.96
C CYS A 139 11.03 7.87 20.47
N ARG A 140 10.60 6.70 19.96
CA ARG A 140 9.36 6.03 20.33
C ARG A 140 8.06 6.80 20.06
N ALA A 141 8.12 7.90 19.30
CA ALA A 141 6.92 8.56 18.81
C ALA A 141 6.11 7.58 17.92
N HIS A 142 4.80 7.47 18.15
CA HIS A 142 3.95 6.64 17.30
C HIS A 142 3.97 7.17 15.86
N LEU A 143 4.01 6.28 14.88
CA LEU A 143 4.02 6.62 13.45
C LEU A 143 2.76 6.13 12.76
N ALA A 144 2.37 4.88 12.96
CA ALA A 144 1.18 4.33 12.30
C ALA A 144 0.56 3.21 13.12
N LYS A 145 -0.76 3.02 12.98
CA LYS A 145 -1.44 1.83 13.51
C LYS A 145 -1.19 0.66 12.57
N HIS A 146 -1.24 -0.56 13.08
CA HIS A 146 -1.21 -1.75 12.24
C HIS A 146 -2.37 -1.79 11.24
N SER A 147 -3.55 -1.26 11.61
CA SER A 147 -4.70 -1.14 10.72
C SER A 147 -4.46 -0.27 9.49
N GLU A 148 -3.50 0.66 9.54
CA GLU A 148 -3.14 1.51 8.41
C GLU A 148 -2.14 0.83 7.46
N LEU A 149 -1.63 -0.35 7.79
CA LEU A 149 -0.69 -1.08 6.95
C LEU A 149 -1.39 -1.61 5.69
N ILE A 150 -0.92 -1.16 4.53
CA ILE A 150 -1.40 -1.62 3.22
C ILE A 150 -0.58 -2.81 2.74
N SER A 151 0.75 -2.74 2.83
CA SER A 151 1.63 -3.79 2.30
C SER A 151 3.01 -3.78 2.96
N LYS A 152 3.55 -4.99 3.22
CA LYS A 152 4.92 -5.21 3.68
C LYS A 152 5.93 -5.43 2.54
N SER A 153 5.46 -5.41 1.28
CA SER A 153 6.22 -5.84 0.10
C SER A 153 6.81 -4.66 -0.68
N PHE A 154 7.36 -3.69 0.04
CA PHE A 154 8.01 -2.51 -0.52
C PHE A 154 9.48 -2.47 -0.11
N GLN A 155 10.26 -1.67 -0.84
CA GLN A 155 11.62 -1.38 -0.47
C GLN A 155 11.88 0.13 -0.42
N GLY A 156 12.61 0.52 0.62
CA GLY A 156 13.29 1.78 0.77
C GLY A 156 14.66 1.82 0.08
N SER A 157 15.37 2.91 0.31
CA SER A 157 16.79 3.07 0.03
C SER A 157 17.69 2.21 0.92
N GLN A 158 17.28 1.95 2.17
CA GLN A 158 18.04 1.22 3.19
C GLN A 158 17.52 -0.20 3.44
N GLY A 159 16.70 -0.74 2.53
CA GLY A 159 16.13 -2.07 2.67
C GLY A 159 14.62 -2.08 2.86
N LYS A 160 14.07 -3.17 3.40
CA LYS A 160 12.63 -3.43 3.47
C LYS A 160 11.86 -2.23 4.01
N ALA A 161 10.72 -1.92 3.38
CA ALA A 161 9.84 -0.83 3.78
C ALA A 161 8.38 -1.23 3.70
N TYR A 162 7.53 -0.56 4.47
CA TYR A 162 6.10 -0.81 4.53
C TYR A 162 5.32 0.37 3.98
N LEU A 163 4.23 0.06 3.27
CA LEU A 163 3.29 1.06 2.77
C LEU A 163 2.13 1.24 3.75
N PHE A 164 1.86 2.48 4.13
CA PHE A 164 0.80 2.87 5.03
C PHE A 164 -0.20 3.83 4.38
N ASN A 165 -1.44 3.72 4.82
CA ASN A 165 -2.52 4.60 4.42
C ASN A 165 -2.41 5.98 5.08
N SER A 166 -2.10 6.00 6.38
CA SER A 166 -1.92 7.22 7.17
C SER A 166 -0.77 7.06 8.15
N VAL A 167 -0.06 8.16 8.40
CA VAL A 167 1.09 8.25 9.32
C VAL A 167 0.96 9.55 10.12
N VAL A 168 1.27 9.49 11.41
CA VAL A 168 1.22 10.62 12.35
C VAL A 168 2.62 10.98 12.83
N ASN A 169 2.77 12.15 13.47
CA ASN A 169 4.03 12.65 14.03
C ASN A 169 5.18 12.72 13.01
N ILE A 170 4.86 13.10 11.77
CA ILE A 170 5.81 13.28 10.68
C ILE A 170 5.76 14.71 10.10
N GLY A 171 6.93 15.21 9.73
CA GLY A 171 7.07 16.31 8.79
C GLY A 171 7.27 15.79 7.37
N CYS A 172 6.90 16.61 6.38
CA CYS A 172 7.15 16.34 4.96
C CYS A 172 8.09 17.40 4.40
N GLY A 173 9.12 16.97 3.68
CA GLY A 173 9.99 17.81 2.89
C GLY A 173 9.33 18.35 1.61
N PRO A 174 10.12 18.98 0.72
CA PRO A 174 9.65 19.38 -0.60
C PRO A 174 9.28 18.16 -1.45
N SER A 175 8.35 18.35 -2.38
CA SER A 175 8.03 17.34 -3.39
C SER A 175 9.09 17.36 -4.50
N GLU A 176 9.64 16.20 -4.83
CA GLU A 176 10.66 16.00 -5.85
C GLU A 176 10.25 14.86 -6.78
N GLU A 177 10.54 15.00 -8.08
CA GLU A 177 10.34 13.92 -9.04
C GLU A 177 11.50 12.91 -8.95
N ARG A 178 11.17 11.64 -8.76
CA ARG A 178 12.13 10.54 -8.67
C ARG A 178 11.68 9.36 -9.52
N VAL A 179 12.61 8.80 -10.28
CA VAL A 179 12.41 7.52 -10.97
C VAL A 179 12.61 6.41 -9.95
N LEU A 180 11.53 5.73 -9.61
CA LEU A 180 11.53 4.58 -8.71
C LEU A 180 11.39 3.30 -9.54
N LEU A 181 11.42 2.15 -8.86
CA LEU A 181 11.23 0.82 -9.47
C LEU A 181 9.97 0.73 -10.33
N THR A 182 8.98 1.51 -9.94
CA THR A 182 7.64 1.54 -10.49
C THR A 182 7.47 2.61 -11.58
N GLY A 183 8.54 3.30 -11.98
CA GLY A 183 8.48 4.45 -12.89
C GLY A 183 8.58 5.80 -12.17
N LEU A 184 8.29 6.88 -12.89
CA LEU A 184 8.38 8.26 -12.38
C LEU A 184 7.27 8.55 -11.36
N HIS A 185 7.65 9.16 -10.24
CA HIS A 185 6.74 9.63 -9.18
C HIS A 185 7.21 10.98 -8.68
N ALA A 186 6.28 11.84 -8.25
CA ALA A 186 6.59 12.93 -7.34
C ALA A 186 6.46 12.42 -5.90
N VAL A 187 7.53 12.56 -5.11
CA VAL A 187 7.59 12.10 -3.72
C VAL A 187 8.12 13.19 -2.82
N ALA A 188 7.69 13.19 -1.56
CA ALA A 188 8.21 14.08 -0.53
C ALA A 188 8.83 13.25 0.59
N ASP A 189 10.08 13.50 0.94
CA ASP A 189 10.71 12.82 2.07
C ASP A 189 9.95 13.10 3.36
N ILE A 190 9.78 12.08 4.21
CA ILE A 190 9.14 12.22 5.51
C ILE A 190 10.17 11.99 6.61
N PHE A 191 10.05 12.78 7.67
CA PHE A 191 10.92 12.69 8.84
C PHE A 191 10.09 12.71 10.11
N CYS A 192 10.56 12.04 11.15
CA CYS A 192 9.91 12.09 12.46
C CYS A 192 9.89 13.52 12.97
N GLU A 193 8.72 14.04 13.32
CA GLU A 193 8.59 15.42 13.81
C GLU A 193 9.30 15.60 15.17
N CYS A 194 9.48 14.52 15.93
CA CYS A 194 10.12 14.53 17.25
C CYS A 194 11.65 14.54 17.17
N CYS A 195 12.26 13.55 16.50
CA CYS A 195 13.72 13.39 16.44
C CYS A 195 14.37 13.81 15.12
N LYS A 196 13.57 14.24 14.13
CA LYS A 196 14.01 14.69 12.80
C LYS A 196 14.71 13.62 11.93
N THR A 197 14.75 12.36 12.37
CA THR A 197 15.23 11.25 11.54
C THR A 197 14.35 11.08 10.31
N THR A 198 14.94 11.00 9.12
CA THR A 198 14.27 10.60 7.89
C THR A 198 13.74 9.17 8.03
N LEU A 199 12.47 8.95 7.71
CA LEU A 199 11.80 7.66 7.88
C LEU A 199 11.51 6.97 6.54
N GLY A 200 11.41 7.74 5.46
CA GLY A 200 11.01 7.28 4.13
C GLY A 200 10.43 8.44 3.32
N TRP A 201 9.35 8.20 2.57
CA TRP A 201 8.71 9.24 1.75
C TRP A 201 7.20 9.05 1.61
N LYS A 202 6.50 10.12 1.25
CA LYS A 202 5.10 10.13 0.81
C LYS A 202 5.05 10.21 -0.71
N TYR A 203 4.17 9.43 -1.33
CA TYR A 203 3.86 9.60 -2.74
C TYR A 203 2.88 10.77 -2.93
N GLU A 204 3.32 11.84 -3.58
CA GLU A 204 2.46 12.98 -3.91
C GLU A 204 1.77 12.76 -5.26
N HIS A 205 2.50 12.24 -6.25
CA HIS A 205 1.96 11.97 -7.58
C HIS A 205 2.61 10.73 -8.21
N ALA A 206 1.84 9.99 -8.99
CA ALA A 206 2.30 8.88 -9.81
C ALA A 206 1.87 9.10 -11.26
N PHE A 207 2.81 9.07 -12.19
CA PHE A 207 2.53 9.47 -13.57
C PHE A 207 1.81 8.38 -14.39
N GLU A 208 1.97 7.11 -14.02
CA GLU A 208 1.25 6.01 -14.69
C GLU A 208 -0.10 5.73 -14.03
N ALA A 209 -1.11 5.33 -14.81
CA ALA A 209 -2.47 5.10 -14.29
C ALA A 209 -2.55 3.90 -13.34
N SER A 210 -1.78 2.86 -13.63
CA SER A 210 -1.59 1.67 -12.79
C SER A 210 -1.06 2.02 -11.40
N GLN A 211 -0.61 3.27 -11.25
CA GLN A 211 0.30 3.84 -10.27
C GLN A 211 -0.35 4.78 -9.27
N LYS A 212 -1.58 5.15 -9.56
CA LYS A 212 -2.39 6.06 -8.75
C LYS A 212 -2.74 5.54 -7.36
N TYR A 213 -2.81 4.22 -7.14
CA TYR A 213 -3.13 3.69 -5.80
C TYR A 213 -2.11 4.08 -4.71
N LYS A 214 -0.87 4.45 -5.10
CA LYS A 214 0.17 4.89 -4.17
C LYS A 214 0.02 6.35 -3.76
N GLU A 215 -0.69 7.18 -4.53
CA GLU A 215 -0.82 8.61 -4.23
C GLU A 215 -1.45 8.83 -2.85
N GLY A 216 -0.88 9.75 -2.09
CA GLY A 216 -1.25 10.03 -0.70
C GLY A 216 -0.79 8.98 0.32
N LYS A 217 -0.14 7.89 -0.10
CA LYS A 217 0.35 6.83 0.79
C LYS A 217 1.79 7.09 1.22
N PHE A 218 2.18 6.45 2.31
CA PHE A 218 3.46 6.66 2.98
C PHE A 218 4.30 5.39 2.97
N ILE A 219 5.59 5.53 2.66
CA ILE A 219 6.60 4.50 2.82
C ILE A 219 7.42 4.82 4.06
N ILE A 220 7.55 3.85 4.96
CA ILE A 220 8.48 3.90 6.09
C ILE A 220 9.41 2.70 6.00
N GLU A 221 10.71 2.96 6.06
CA GLU A 221 11.74 1.93 6.10
C GLU A 221 11.71 1.22 7.45
N VAL A 222 11.75 -0.12 7.42
CA VAL A 222 11.65 -0.95 8.64
C VAL A 222 12.77 -0.64 9.61
N ILE A 223 13.95 -0.25 9.12
CA ILE A 223 15.11 0.10 9.95
C ILE A 223 14.87 1.30 10.89
N HIS A 224 13.86 2.15 10.61
CA HIS A 224 13.53 3.32 11.41
C HIS A 224 12.29 3.13 12.28
N MET A 225 11.78 1.90 12.35
CA MET A 225 10.47 1.60 12.92
C MET A 225 10.53 0.37 13.84
N VAL A 226 9.81 0.44 14.96
CA VAL A 226 9.67 -0.64 15.93
C VAL A 226 8.19 -0.97 16.13
N LYS A 227 7.90 -2.25 16.33
CA LYS A 227 6.56 -2.75 16.66
C LYS A 227 6.34 -2.57 18.17
N ASP A 228 5.50 -1.62 18.58
CA ASP A 228 5.13 -1.37 19.98
C ASP A 228 3.65 -1.74 20.23
N ASN A 229 3.29 -1.90 21.51
CA ASN A 229 1.90 -2.01 21.99
C ASN A 229 1.11 -3.25 21.52
N GLY A 230 1.42 -4.42 22.08
CA GLY A 230 0.52 -5.59 22.01
C GLY A 230 0.76 -6.56 20.85
N TRP A 231 2.01 -6.64 20.37
CA TRP A 231 2.42 -7.71 19.47
C TRP A 231 2.74 -8.95 20.30
N GLU A 232 1.83 -9.93 20.36
CA GLU A 232 2.13 -11.23 20.97
C GLU A 232 3.33 -11.86 20.24
N GLU A 233 4.26 -12.45 20.99
CA GLU A 233 5.62 -12.87 20.56
C GLU A 233 5.69 -13.95 19.44
N GLY A 234 4.58 -14.28 18.78
CA GLY A 234 4.48 -15.35 17.78
C GLY A 234 4.74 -14.97 16.32
N GLU A 235 4.83 -13.67 15.98
CA GLU A 235 4.93 -13.23 14.58
C GLU A 235 6.29 -12.56 14.27
N ARG A 236 7.36 -13.34 14.41
CA ARG A 236 8.69 -12.97 13.91
C ARG A 236 8.72 -13.23 12.40
N ASP A 237 8.56 -12.17 11.61
CA ASP A 237 8.69 -12.17 10.15
C ASP A 237 10.13 -12.60 9.77
N PHE A 238 10.37 -13.90 9.57
CA PHE A 238 11.57 -14.46 8.91
C PHE A 238 11.45 -14.32 7.38
#